data_AF-A0A392RFA1-F1
#
_entry.id   AF-A0A392RFA1-F1
#
_cell.length_a   1.000
_cell.length_b   1.000
_cell.length_c   1.000
_cell.angle_alpha   90.00
_cell.angle_beta   90.00
_cell.angle_gamma   90.00
#
_symmetry.space_group_name_H-M   'P 1'
#
loop_
_entity.id
_entity.type
_entity.pdbx_description
1 polymer ?
#
loop_
_entity_poly.entity_id
_entity_poly.type
_entity_poly.pdbx_seq_one_letter_code
_entity_poly.pdbx_strand_id
1 'polypeptide(L)'
;MYLLARCQCESLCNACKFKNEDLVLLFLTGLNDHYAVVRSQILLMEPFPEINVAFSMIIQHESVNGLDSIVDDPSVSLNLVNGKKFYNQGK
;
A
#
# COMPACT_ATOMS: atom_id res chain seq x y z
N MET A 1 18.98 -29.57 -16.80
CA MET A 1 18.32 -28.70 -15.80
C MET A 1 18.92 -27.31 -15.97
N TYR A 2 18.32 -26.49 -16.84
CA TYR A 2 18.85 -25.15 -17.12
C TYR A 2 18.57 -24.26 -15.92
N LEU A 3 19.63 -23.87 -15.21
CA LEU A 3 19.59 -22.73 -14.30
C LEU A 3 19.29 -21.49 -15.15
N LEU A 4 18.06 -20.98 -15.05
CA LEU A 4 17.79 -19.59 -15.39
C LEU A 4 18.67 -18.76 -14.44
N ALA A 5 19.85 -18.35 -14.92
CA ALA A 5 20.65 -17.37 -14.23
C ALA A 5 19.77 -16.14 -14.05
N ARG A 6 19.41 -15.82 -12.80
CA ARG A 6 18.73 -14.57 -12.49
C ARG A 6 19.72 -13.48 -12.89
N CYS A 7 19.46 -12.80 -14.01
CA CYS A 7 20.27 -11.70 -14.48
C CYS A 7 20.35 -10.64 -13.36
N GLN A 8 21.52 -10.54 -12.74
CA GLN A 8 21.83 -9.67 -11.60
C GLN A 8 22.48 -8.35 -12.01
N CYS A 9 22.46 -7.99 -13.31
CA CYS A 9 22.97 -6.69 -13.71
C CYS A 9 22.06 -5.57 -13.19
N GLU A 10 22.69 -4.49 -12.74
CA GLU A 10 22.02 -3.34 -12.14
C GLU A 10 20.95 -2.74 -13.05
N SER A 11 21.20 -2.71 -14.37
CA SER A 11 20.24 -2.18 -15.35
C SER A 11 18.91 -2.95 -15.37
N LEU A 12 18.95 -4.29 -15.30
CA LEU A 12 17.74 -5.10 -15.29
C LEU A 12 17.00 -5.00 -13.95
N CYS A 13 17.75 -4.92 -12.85
CA CYS A 13 17.19 -4.68 -11.52
C CYS A 13 16.43 -3.34 -11.50
N ASN A 14 17.06 -2.27 -11.99
CA ASN A 14 16.47 -0.94 -12.04
C ASN A 14 15.26 -0.90 -13.00
N ALA A 15 15.36 -1.54 -14.17
CA ALA A 15 14.22 -1.67 -15.08
C ALA A 15 13.02 -2.39 -14.42
N CYS A 16 13.27 -3.43 -13.64
CA CYS A 16 12.22 -4.11 -12.89
C CYS A 16 11.61 -3.20 -11.81
N LYS A 17 12.43 -2.42 -11.08
CA LYS A 17 11.96 -1.44 -10.09
C LYS A 17 11.08 -0.37 -10.73
N PHE A 18 11.56 0.29 -11.78
CA PHE A 18 10.78 1.31 -12.50
C PHE A 18 9.47 0.74 -13.05
N LYS A 19 9.49 -0.49 -13.59
CA LYS A 19 8.26 -1.15 -14.04
C LYS A 19 7.26 -1.35 -12.89
N ASN A 20 7.72 -1.68 -11.68
CA ASN A 20 6.83 -1.83 -10.53
C ASN A 20 6.28 -0.46 -10.08
N GLU A 21 7.10 0.58 -10.08
CA GLU A 21 6.67 1.96 -9.78
C GLU A 21 5.63 2.46 -10.79
N ASP A 22 5.86 2.25 -12.09
CA ASP A 22 4.92 2.60 -13.17
C ASP A 22 3.57 1.91 -13.01
N LEU A 23 3.55 0.63 -12.63
CA LEU A 23 2.31 -0.11 -12.40
C LEU A 23 1.50 0.49 -11.25
N VAL A 24 2.16 0.93 -10.18
CA VAL A 24 1.50 1.60 -9.05
C VAL A 24 0.99 2.97 -9.49
N LEU A 25 1.78 3.77 -10.20
CA LEU A 25 1.36 5.08 -10.69
C LEU A 25 0.15 4.98 -11.64
N LEU A 26 0.15 3.99 -12.53
CA LEU A 26 -0.98 3.72 -13.42
C LEU A 26 -2.24 3.34 -12.64
N PHE A 27 -2.09 2.48 -11.62
CA PHE A 27 -3.19 2.13 -10.71
C PHE A 27 -3.75 3.37 -10.02
N LEU A 28 -2.90 4.19 -9.40
CA LEU A 28 -3.33 5.41 -8.67
C LEU A 28 -3.98 6.45 -9.59
N THR A 29 -3.54 6.55 -10.85
CA THR A 29 -4.12 7.46 -11.84
C THR A 29 -5.55 7.05 -12.21
N GLY A 30 -5.85 5.74 -12.18
CA GLY A 30 -7.18 5.21 -12.45
C GLY A 30 -8.18 5.34 -11.29
N LEU A 31 -7.75 5.79 -10.11
CA LEU A 31 -8.61 5.92 -8.93
C LEU A 31 -9.43 7.22 -8.95
N ASN A 32 -10.66 7.13 -8.44
CA ASN A 32 -11.55 8.28 -8.26
C ASN A 32 -11.05 9.27 -7.19
N ASP A 33 -11.57 10.49 -7.20
CA ASP A 33 -11.16 11.56 -6.26
C ASP A 33 -11.45 11.26 -4.79
N HIS A 34 -12.37 10.34 -4.50
CA HIS A 34 -12.61 9.85 -3.14
C HIS A 34 -11.36 9.27 -2.47
N TYR A 35 -10.39 8.78 -3.25
CA TYR A 35 -9.15 8.18 -2.74
C TYR A 35 -7.99 9.18 -2.69
N ALA A 36 -8.21 10.49 -2.89
CA ALA A 36 -7.16 11.51 -2.95
C ALA A 36 -6.21 11.50 -1.75
N VAL A 37 -6.73 11.26 -0.54
CA VAL A 37 -5.93 11.20 0.69
C VAL A 37 -4.97 10.01 0.66
N VAL A 38 -5.48 8.81 0.37
CA VAL A 38 -4.65 7.59 0.31
C VAL A 38 -3.66 7.64 -0.85
N ARG A 39 -4.07 8.18 -2.01
CA ARG A 39 -3.16 8.44 -3.13
C ARG A 39 -1.99 9.31 -2.69
N SER A 40 -2.27 10.42 -2.01
CA SER A 40 -1.23 11.34 -1.51
C SER A 40 -0.32 10.64 -0.51
N GLN A 41 -0.87 9.81 0.37
CA GLN A 41 -0.08 9.03 1.32
C GLN A 41 0.86 8.06 0.61
N ILE A 42 0.37 7.30 -0.37
CA ILE A 42 1.17 6.35 -1.16
C ILE A 42 2.31 7.06 -1.89
N LEU A 43 2.04 8.23 -2.48
CA LEU A 43 3.03 9.03 -3.22
C LEU A 43 4.16 9.57 -2.34
N LEU A 44 3.93 9.70 -1.02
CA LEU A 44 4.90 10.21 -0.05
C LEU A 44 5.70 9.09 0.65
N MET A 45 5.46 7.83 0.31
CA MET A 45 6.16 6.70 0.93
C MET A 45 7.58 6.51 0.36
N GLU A 46 8.53 6.24 1.25
CA GLU A 46 9.90 5.83 0.89
C GLU A 46 10.31 4.58 1.69
N PRO A 47 10.69 3.47 1.03
CA PRO A 47 10.71 3.26 -0.42
C PRO A 47 9.29 3.22 -1.02
N PHE A 48 9.18 3.52 -2.32
CA PHE A 48 7.89 3.52 -3.01
C PHE A 48 7.25 2.12 -2.95
N PRO A 49 5.97 2.00 -2.59
CA PRO A 49 5.37 0.72 -2.26
C PRO A 49 5.14 -0.13 -3.51
N GLU A 50 5.13 -1.45 -3.32
CA GLU A 50 4.67 -2.36 -4.36
C GLU A 50 3.15 -2.28 -4.53
N ILE A 51 2.67 -2.71 -5.71
CA ILE A 51 1.25 -2.65 -6.07
C ILE A 51 0.33 -3.36 -5.07
N ASN A 52 0.77 -4.47 -4.47
CA ASN A 52 -0.01 -5.21 -3.47
C ASN A 52 -0.24 -4.38 -2.19
N VAL A 53 0.74 -3.57 -1.79
CA VAL A 53 0.63 -2.68 -0.64
C VAL A 53 -0.31 -1.53 -0.97
N ALA A 54 -0.17 -0.93 -2.17
CA ALA A 54 -1.09 0.11 -2.64
C ALA A 54 -2.54 -0.39 -2.68
N PHE A 55 -2.81 -1.59 -3.21
CA PHE A 55 -4.14 -2.22 -3.17
C PHE A 55 -4.66 -2.40 -1.74
N SER A 56 -3.82 -2.92 -0.85
CA SER A 56 -4.21 -3.15 0.55
C SER A 56 -4.57 -1.85 1.26
N MET A 57 -3.86 -0.75 0.98
CA MET A 57 -4.18 0.57 1.52
C MET A 57 -5.54 1.10 1.03
N ILE A 58 -5.87 0.87 -0.24
CA ILE A 58 -7.19 1.25 -0.79
C ILE A 58 -8.31 0.44 -0.11
N ILE A 59 -8.15 -0.89 0.00
CA ILE A 59 -9.13 -1.75 0.69
C ILE A 59 -9.30 -1.33 2.15
N GLN A 60 -8.20 -1.01 2.84
CA GLN A 60 -8.26 -0.56 4.22
C GLN A 60 -9.01 0.77 4.36
N HIS A 61 -8.76 1.73 3.46
CA HIS A 61 -9.48 2.98 3.44
C HIS A 61 -10.98 2.77 3.19
N GLU A 62 -11.36 1.88 2.28
CA GLU A 62 -12.78 1.55 2.06
C GLU A 62 -13.41 0.89 3.28
N SER A 63 -12.70 0.02 3.98
CA SER A 63 -13.22 -0.62 5.20
C SER A 63 -13.41 0.38 6.35
N VAL A 64 -12.54 1.39 6.47
CA VAL A 64 -12.63 2.42 7.52
C VAL A 64 -13.66 3.47 7.15
N ASN A 65 -13.66 3.95 5.90
CA ASN A 65 -14.60 4.97 5.43
C ASN A 65 -16.00 4.39 5.16
N GLY A 66 -16.11 3.10 4.85
CA GLY A 66 -17.39 2.38 4.81
C GLY A 66 -18.07 2.27 6.17
N LEU A 67 -17.32 2.50 7.26
CA LEU A 67 -17.87 2.64 8.61
C LEU A 67 -18.46 4.03 8.87
N ASP A 68 -18.06 5.05 8.09
CA ASP A 68 -18.51 6.45 8.25
C ASP A 68 -20.00 6.63 7.88
N SER A 69 -20.62 5.61 7.27
CA SER A 69 -22.07 5.56 7.05
C SER A 69 -22.89 5.20 8.31
N ILE A 70 -22.25 4.99 9.47
CA ILE A 70 -22.93 4.66 10.75
C ILE A 70 -22.95 5.86 11.72
N VAL A 71 -22.31 6.98 11.41
CA VAL A 71 -22.14 8.11 12.35
C VAL A 71 -23.31 9.10 12.28
N ASP A 72 -24.53 8.62 12.46
CA ASP A 72 -25.69 9.43 12.87
C ASP A 72 -26.16 9.09 14.31
N ASP A 73 -25.39 8.30 15.08
CA ASP A 73 -25.68 8.04 16.50
C ASP A 73 -24.41 8.16 17.39
N PRO A 74 -24.37 9.08 18.37
CA PRO A 74 -23.17 9.38 19.17
C PRO A 74 -23.03 8.45 20.38
N SER A 75 -23.05 7.12 20.17
CA SER A 75 -22.87 6.18 21.29
C SER A 75 -22.14 4.87 20.94
N VAL A 76 -20.94 4.94 20.37
CA VAL A 76 -20.07 3.74 20.26
C VAL A 76 -18.68 3.98 20.84
N SER A 77 -18.44 3.41 22.02
CA SER A 77 -17.12 3.31 22.66
C SER A 77 -16.30 2.20 22.00
N LEU A 78 -15.41 2.55 21.07
CA LEU A 78 -14.46 1.59 20.49
C LEU A 78 -13.29 1.34 21.44
N ASN A 79 -13.34 0.24 22.21
CA ASN A 79 -12.16 -0.30 22.87
C ASN A 79 -11.30 -1.05 21.85
N LEU A 80 -10.27 -0.41 21.30
CA LEU A 80 -9.26 -1.11 20.49
C LEU A 80 -8.20 -1.71 21.42
N VAL A 81 -8.23 -3.03 21.58
CA VAL A 81 -7.18 -3.78 22.26
C VAL A 81 -5.87 -3.59 21.49
N ASN A 82 -4.94 -2.88 22.14
CA ASN A 82 -3.63 -2.55 21.62
C ASN A 82 -2.77 -3.82 21.47
N GLY A 83 -2.77 -4.41 20.28
CA GLY A 83 -1.85 -5.47 19.86
C GLY A 83 -0.58 -4.92 19.19
N LYS A 84 0.22 -4.12 19.92
CA LYS A 84 1.60 -3.81 19.50
C LYS A 84 2.45 -5.09 19.56
N LYS A 85 2.90 -5.63 18.43
CA LYS A 85 4.22 -6.30 18.29
C LYS A 85 4.79 -6.09 16.88
N PHE A 86 5.60 -5.04 16.69
CA PHE A 86 7.07 -5.03 16.83
C PHE A 86 7.79 -5.63 15.61
N TYR A 87 8.26 -4.74 14.73
CA TYR A 87 9.46 -4.93 13.92
C TYR A 87 10.58 -5.45 14.83
N ASN A 88 11.21 -6.55 14.47
CA ASN A 88 12.50 -6.92 15.04
C ASN A 88 13.50 -7.05 13.90
N GLN A 89 14.40 -6.07 13.87
CA GLN A 89 15.71 -6.19 13.24
C GLN A 89 16.53 -7.27 13.97
N GLY A 90 17.34 -8.01 13.21
CA GLY A 90 18.66 -8.47 13.64
C GLY A 90 18.76 -9.87 14.25
N LYS A 91 19.17 -10.84 13.44
CA LYS A 91 20.47 -11.52 13.58
C LYS A 91 20.90 -12.13 12.26
#